data_AF-A0A2E2VPI3-F1
#
_entry.id   AF-A0A2E2VPI3-F1
#
_cell.length_a   1.000
_cell.length_b   1.000
_cell.length_c   1.000
_cell.angle_alpha   90.00
_cell.angle_beta   90.00
_cell.angle_gamma   90.00
#
_symmetry.space_group_name_H-M   'P 1'
#
loop_
_entity.id
_entity.type
_entity.pdbx_description
1 polymer ?
#
loop_
_entity_poly.entity_id
_entity_poly.type
_entity_poly.pdbx_seq_one_letter_code
_entity_poly.pdbx_strand_id
1 'polypeptide(L)'
;MKLPILLLSLLVFVITGFGPINAKIYTWTDEEGNKHYSNTPDHKDAKEVEVSEPNTLTIPKRSPYPPLKQSTNKKKAEKLSVSISSPSDQETIWDPEGRFTLSFSTNIKKKFKATAELDGSKHDYDSGATSLELITTPGEHKVRVTLLDNKGKVIATSDTLTFYMRHPGNSAPKPFF
;
A
#
# COMPACT_ATOMS: atom_id res chain seq x y z
N MET A 1 50.43 29.00 25.70
CA MET A 1 50.11 27.88 24.78
C MET A 1 50.20 26.55 25.54
N LYS A 2 49.19 26.17 26.33
CA LYS A 2 49.17 24.90 27.10
C LYS A 2 47.88 24.10 26.90
N LEU A 3 47.16 24.36 25.80
CA LEU A 3 45.86 23.74 25.54
C LEU A 3 45.91 22.47 24.64
N PRO A 4 46.86 22.29 23.68
CA PRO A 4 46.81 21.09 22.82
C PRO A 4 47.45 19.85 23.46
N ILE A 5 48.36 20.00 24.43
CA ILE A 5 49.03 18.86 25.08
C ILE A 5 48.13 18.18 26.12
N LEU A 6 47.22 18.93 26.75
CA LEU A 6 46.29 18.39 27.75
C LEU A 6 45.17 17.56 27.12
N LEU A 7 44.76 17.89 25.89
CA LEU A 7 43.74 17.14 25.16
C LEU A 7 44.24 15.79 24.64
N LEU A 8 45.53 15.69 24.30
CA LEU A 8 46.11 14.43 23.81
C LEU A 8 46.38 13.43 24.95
N SER A 9 46.66 13.91 26.17
CA SER A 9 46.79 13.04 27.36
C SER A 9 45.45 12.48 27.83
N LEU A 10 44.34 13.17 27.58
CA LEU A 10 43.01 12.71 27.97
C LEU A 10 42.48 11.59 27.07
N LEU A 11 42.94 11.51 25.82
CA LEU A 11 42.47 10.50 24.86
C LEU A 11 43.11 9.11 25.08
N VAL A 12 44.29 9.03 25.71
CA VAL A 12 45.01 7.76 25.91
C VAL A 12 44.51 6.99 27.15
N PHE A 13 43.87 7.65 28.12
CA PHE A 13 43.37 6.99 29.34
C PHE A 13 42.02 6.25 29.14
N VAL A 14 41.34 6.45 28.01
CA VAL A 14 39.98 5.91 27.78
C VAL A 14 39.99 4.46 27.25
N ILE A 15 41.14 3.91 26.83
CA ILE A 15 41.16 2.65 26.06
C ILE A 15 41.58 1.42 26.89
N THR A 16 42.08 1.58 28.11
CA THR A 16 42.51 0.44 28.95
C THR A 16 41.62 0.27 30.17
N GLY A 17 40.65 -0.65 30.10
CA GLY A 17 40.13 -1.27 31.31
C GLY A 17 38.68 -1.74 31.30
N PHE A 18 38.28 -2.61 30.37
CA PHE A 18 37.09 -3.45 30.60
C PHE A 18 37.36 -4.87 30.08
N GLY A 19 37.89 -5.72 30.96
CA GLY A 19 37.85 -7.18 30.79
C GLY A 19 36.48 -7.73 31.24
N PRO A 20 36.09 -8.93 30.80
CA PRO A 20 34.82 -9.54 31.18
C PRO A 20 34.78 -9.81 32.70
N ILE A 21 33.84 -9.16 33.39
CA ILE A 21 33.50 -9.47 34.79
C ILE A 21 32.75 -10.80 34.78
N ASN A 22 33.43 -11.87 35.19
CA ASN A 22 32.78 -13.12 35.57
C ASN A 22 32.17 -12.91 36.96
N ALA A 23 30.86 -12.69 37.04
CA ALA A 23 30.16 -12.48 38.30
C ALA A 23 30.03 -13.80 39.06
N LYS A 24 30.92 -14.02 40.04
CA LYS A 24 30.83 -15.14 41.00
C LYS A 24 29.91 -14.74 42.15
N ILE A 25 28.95 -15.61 42.50
CA ILE A 25 27.98 -15.37 43.58
C ILE A 25 28.35 -16.25 44.77
N TYR A 26 28.54 -15.64 45.93
CA TYR A 26 28.90 -16.31 47.18
C TYR A 26 27.73 -16.28 48.15
N THR A 27 27.50 -17.37 48.87
CA THR A 27 26.47 -17.45 49.91
C THR A 27 27.05 -17.92 51.24
N TRP A 28 26.52 -17.39 52.33
CA TRP A 28 26.75 -17.91 53.68
C TRP A 28 25.48 -17.80 54.51
N THR A 29 25.42 -18.59 55.58
CA THR A 29 24.35 -18.56 56.57
C THR A 29 24.90 -17.97 57.85
N ASP A 30 24.21 -16.99 58.44
CA ASP A 30 24.60 -16.41 59.74
C ASP A 30 24.18 -17.31 60.92
N GLU A 31 24.60 -16.94 62.13
CA GLU A 31 24.31 -17.71 63.36
C GLU A 31 22.81 -17.74 63.73
N GLU A 32 22.00 -16.87 63.13
CA GLU A 32 20.55 -16.79 63.30
C GLU A 32 19.78 -17.61 62.25
N GLY A 33 20.48 -18.24 61.31
CA GLY A 33 19.92 -19.13 60.28
C GLY A 33 19.46 -18.42 59.01
N ASN A 34 19.76 -17.13 58.84
CA ASN A 34 19.40 -16.38 57.64
C ASN A 34 20.47 -16.53 56.55
N LYS A 35 20.03 -16.71 55.30
CA LYS A 35 20.91 -16.93 54.15
C LYS A 35 21.16 -15.63 53.39
N HIS A 36 22.42 -15.25 53.27
CA HIS A 36 22.86 -14.03 52.57
C HIS A 36 23.56 -14.38 51.24
N TYR A 37 23.49 -13.46 50.28
CA TYR A 37 24.10 -13.59 48.96
C TYR A 37 24.89 -12.33 48.63
N SER A 38 26.15 -12.47 48.22
CA SER A 38 27.01 -11.34 47.85
C SER A 38 27.87 -11.68 46.63
N ASN A 39 28.24 -10.64 45.88
CA ASN A 39 29.14 -10.73 44.73
C ASN A 39 30.61 -10.53 45.13
N THR A 40 30.90 -10.38 46.43
CA THR A 40 32.25 -10.28 47.02
C THR A 40 32.39 -11.22 48.23
N PRO A 41 33.54 -11.90 48.41
CA PRO A 41 33.73 -12.87 49.49
C PRO A 41 34.15 -12.16 50.80
N ASP A 42 33.22 -11.41 51.41
CA ASP A 42 33.52 -10.62 52.61
C ASP A 42 33.30 -11.40 53.93
N HIS A 43 33.05 -12.72 53.86
CA HIS A 43 32.80 -13.58 55.03
C HIS A 43 33.67 -14.85 55.04
N LYS A 44 34.18 -15.24 56.21
CA LYS A 44 35.16 -16.34 56.38
C LYS A 44 34.63 -17.73 55.98
N ASP A 45 33.31 -17.90 56.01
CA ASP A 45 32.62 -19.16 55.69
C ASP A 45 31.92 -19.14 54.31
N ALA A 46 32.26 -18.18 53.45
CA ALA A 46 31.70 -18.08 52.11
C ALA A 46 32.12 -19.29 51.25
N LYS A 47 31.13 -20.04 50.75
CA LYS A 47 31.35 -21.16 49.82
C LYS A 47 30.89 -20.77 48.41
N GLU A 48 31.73 -21.06 47.42
CA GLU A 48 31.41 -20.87 46.01
C GLU A 48 30.28 -21.84 45.61
N VAL A 49 29.20 -21.31 45.04
CA VAL A 49 28.07 -22.13 44.56
C VAL A 49 28.25 -22.34 43.07
N GLU A 50 28.59 -23.55 42.67
CA GLU A 50 28.54 -23.98 41.27
C GLU A 50 27.07 -24.15 40.87
N VAL A 51 26.57 -23.25 40.03
CA VAL A 51 25.23 -23.37 39.46
C VAL A 51 25.31 -24.40 38.33
N SER A 52 24.79 -25.61 38.57
CA SER A 52 24.70 -26.63 37.53
C SER A 52 23.72 -26.22 36.43
N GLU A 53 24.06 -26.57 35.18
CA GLU A 53 23.31 -26.18 33.98
C GLU A 53 21.83 -26.60 34.04
N PRO A 54 20.91 -25.79 33.47
CA PRO A 54 19.49 -26.12 33.47
C PRO A 54 19.19 -27.36 32.62
N ASN A 55 18.26 -28.19 33.10
CA ASN A 55 17.83 -29.41 32.41
C ASN A 55 17.11 -29.04 31.09
N THR A 56 17.76 -29.24 29.95
CA THR A 56 17.16 -28.97 28.63
C THR A 56 16.46 -30.21 28.07
N LEU A 57 15.17 -30.10 27.77
CA LEU A 57 14.44 -31.11 26.99
C LEU A 57 14.79 -30.96 25.49
N THR A 58 15.43 -31.99 24.92
CA THR A 58 15.71 -32.04 23.47
C THR A 58 14.44 -32.43 22.71
N ILE A 59 13.87 -31.48 21.97
CA ILE A 59 12.77 -31.72 21.04
C ILE A 59 13.34 -32.38 19.77
N PRO A 60 12.78 -33.49 19.25
CA PRO A 60 13.25 -34.09 18.01
C PRO A 60 13.11 -33.10 16.85
N LYS A 61 14.19 -32.91 16.10
CA LYS A 61 14.22 -32.04 14.92
C LYS A 61 13.30 -32.63 13.85
N ARG A 62 12.22 -31.92 13.49
CA ARG A 62 11.36 -32.28 12.36
C ARG A 62 12.23 -32.38 11.10
N SER A 63 12.14 -33.52 10.41
CA SER A 63 12.73 -33.69 9.08
C SER A 63 12.16 -32.61 8.14
N PRO A 64 12.97 -31.99 7.26
CA PRO A 64 12.47 -31.05 6.28
C PRO A 64 11.41 -31.75 5.41
N TYR A 65 10.19 -31.22 5.40
CA TYR A 65 9.24 -31.61 4.36
C TYR A 65 9.86 -31.29 3.00
N PRO A 66 9.73 -32.16 1.99
CA PRO A 66 10.15 -31.82 0.65
C PRO A 66 9.49 -30.49 0.26
N PRO A 67 10.20 -29.56 -0.37
CA PRO A 67 9.62 -28.31 -0.79
C PRO A 67 8.41 -28.65 -1.67
N LEU A 68 7.22 -28.29 -1.21
CA LEU A 68 6.05 -28.21 -2.07
C LEU A 68 6.51 -27.38 -3.25
N LYS A 69 6.58 -27.97 -4.45
CA LYS A 69 6.70 -27.20 -5.67
C LYS A 69 5.50 -26.27 -5.67
N GLN A 70 5.72 -25.02 -5.21
CA GLN A 70 4.78 -23.95 -5.44
C GLN A 70 4.73 -23.84 -6.95
N SER A 71 3.67 -24.44 -7.52
CA SER A 71 3.22 -24.04 -8.82
C SER A 71 2.95 -22.55 -8.71
N THR A 72 3.92 -21.74 -9.13
CA THR A 72 3.74 -20.30 -9.32
C THR A 72 2.89 -20.08 -10.56
N ASN A 73 1.79 -20.82 -10.69
CA ASN A 73 0.65 -20.31 -11.41
C ASN A 73 -0.09 -19.36 -10.45
N LYS A 74 0.58 -18.28 -10.04
CA LYS A 74 -0.11 -17.07 -9.61
C LYS A 74 -0.87 -16.62 -10.84
N LYS A 75 -2.11 -17.11 -10.98
CA LYS A 75 -3.07 -16.61 -11.95
C LYS A 75 -3.10 -15.10 -11.74
N LYS A 76 -2.45 -14.37 -12.64
CA LYS A 76 -2.32 -12.91 -12.59
C LYS A 76 -3.73 -12.38 -12.40
N ALA A 77 -4.01 -11.79 -11.24
CA ALA A 77 -5.32 -11.21 -10.98
C ALA A 77 -5.58 -10.20 -12.09
N GLU A 78 -6.64 -10.43 -12.86
CA GLU A 78 -6.98 -9.59 -13.99
C GLU A 78 -7.26 -8.18 -13.46
N LYS A 79 -6.55 -7.18 -13.99
CA LYS A 79 -6.69 -5.80 -13.53
C LYS A 79 -8.10 -5.33 -13.92
N LEU A 80 -8.87 -4.84 -12.95
CA LEU A 80 -10.17 -4.23 -13.22
C LEU A 80 -9.96 -2.96 -14.05
N SER A 81 -10.70 -2.84 -15.15
CA SER A 81 -10.57 -1.75 -16.11
C SER A 81 -11.93 -1.35 -16.66
N VAL A 82 -11.99 -0.11 -17.12
CA VAL A 82 -13.12 0.46 -17.84
C VAL A 82 -12.56 1.31 -18.98
N SER A 83 -13.21 1.25 -20.14
CA SER A 83 -12.80 1.97 -21.35
C SER A 83 -14.04 2.50 -22.05
N ILE A 84 -14.02 3.76 -22.45
CA ILE A 84 -15.09 4.36 -23.24
C ILE A 84 -15.06 3.74 -24.63
N SER A 85 -16.20 3.26 -25.10
CA SER A 85 -16.36 2.61 -26.42
C SER A 85 -17.11 3.49 -27.41
N SER A 86 -17.85 4.49 -26.93
CA SER A 86 -18.44 5.55 -27.76
C SER A 86 -18.67 6.79 -26.90
N PRO A 87 -18.36 8.00 -27.40
CA PRO A 87 -17.69 8.27 -28.68
C PRO A 87 -16.24 7.76 -28.70
N SER A 88 -15.66 7.71 -29.90
CA SER A 88 -14.23 7.46 -30.10
C SER A 88 -13.42 8.73 -29.80
N ASP A 89 -12.14 8.56 -29.49
CA ASP A 89 -11.28 9.72 -29.24
C ASP A 89 -11.16 10.59 -30.49
N GLN A 90 -11.30 11.89 -30.29
CA GLN A 90 -11.38 12.95 -31.30
C GLN A 90 -12.53 12.80 -32.32
N GLU A 91 -13.55 11.99 -32.03
CA GLU A 91 -14.73 11.86 -32.90
C GLU A 91 -15.48 13.20 -32.99
N THR A 92 -15.97 13.53 -34.19
CA THR A 92 -16.88 14.66 -34.40
C THR A 92 -18.30 14.15 -34.60
N ILE A 93 -19.18 14.47 -33.66
CA ILE A 93 -20.60 14.12 -33.66
C ILE A 93 -21.39 15.29 -34.25
N TRP A 94 -22.33 14.97 -35.15
CA TRP A 94 -23.21 15.95 -35.78
C TRP A 94 -24.66 15.67 -35.38
N ASP A 95 -25.17 16.42 -34.40
CA ASP A 95 -26.57 16.32 -33.97
C ASP A 95 -27.12 17.73 -33.72
N PRO A 96 -28.31 18.09 -34.27
CA PRO A 96 -28.88 19.42 -34.14
C PRO A 96 -29.32 19.79 -32.73
N GLU A 97 -29.56 18.81 -31.86
CA GLU A 97 -29.92 18.99 -30.45
C GLU A 97 -28.74 18.71 -29.51
N GLY A 98 -27.56 18.38 -30.07
CA GLY A 98 -26.37 18.07 -29.28
C GLY A 98 -26.43 16.73 -28.55
N ARG A 99 -27.31 15.82 -28.98
CA ARG A 99 -27.42 14.49 -28.37
C ARG A 99 -26.27 13.59 -28.77
N PHE A 100 -25.78 12.81 -27.81
CA PHE A 100 -24.85 11.72 -28.06
C PHE A 100 -25.01 10.61 -27.03
N THR A 101 -24.61 9.40 -27.41
CA THR A 101 -24.63 8.23 -26.53
C THR A 101 -23.23 7.95 -26.00
N LEU A 102 -23.05 8.09 -24.68
CA LEU A 102 -21.81 7.73 -24.00
C LEU A 102 -21.87 6.27 -23.54
N SER A 103 -21.07 5.41 -24.16
CA SER A 103 -20.99 3.98 -23.86
C SER A 103 -19.60 3.57 -23.39
N PHE A 104 -19.52 2.58 -22.51
CA PHE A 104 -18.25 2.02 -22.06
C PHE A 104 -18.29 0.49 -21.96
N SER A 105 -17.10 -0.10 -21.97
CA SER A 105 -16.87 -1.53 -21.72
C SER A 105 -16.05 -1.73 -20.45
N THR A 106 -16.31 -2.80 -19.71
CA THR A 106 -15.58 -3.14 -18.48
C THR A 106 -15.44 -4.65 -18.30
N ASN A 107 -14.34 -5.08 -17.68
CA ASN A 107 -14.15 -6.48 -17.27
C ASN A 107 -14.64 -6.75 -15.82
N ILE A 108 -15.28 -5.76 -15.18
CA ILE A 108 -15.83 -5.91 -13.83
C ILE A 108 -17.11 -6.75 -13.88
N LYS A 109 -17.07 -7.94 -13.26
CA LYS A 109 -18.20 -8.87 -13.19
C LYS A 109 -19.16 -8.64 -12.01
N LYS A 110 -18.75 -7.83 -11.04
CA LYS A 110 -19.56 -7.52 -9.85
C LYS A 110 -20.52 -6.38 -10.17
N LYS A 111 -21.56 -6.21 -9.35
CA LYS A 111 -22.43 -5.03 -9.44
C LYS A 111 -21.60 -3.76 -9.18
N PHE A 112 -21.79 -2.76 -10.02
CA PHE A 112 -21.17 -1.45 -9.91
C PHE A 112 -22.22 -0.37 -10.22
N LYS A 113 -21.94 0.86 -9.77
CA LYS A 113 -22.58 2.07 -10.27
C LYS A 113 -21.60 2.77 -11.20
N ALA A 114 -22.10 3.45 -12.23
CA ALA A 114 -21.27 4.22 -13.14
C ALA A 114 -21.66 5.70 -13.07
N THR A 115 -20.67 6.56 -13.16
CA THR A 115 -20.84 8.01 -13.22
C THR A 115 -19.95 8.52 -14.35
N ALA A 116 -20.54 9.24 -15.31
CA ALA A 116 -19.82 10.03 -16.29
C ALA A 116 -19.50 11.41 -15.71
N GLU A 117 -18.35 11.94 -16.09
CA GLU A 117 -17.98 13.34 -15.88
C GLU A 117 -17.76 13.96 -17.26
N LEU A 118 -18.62 14.89 -17.65
CA LEU A 118 -18.59 15.65 -18.91
C LEU A 118 -18.24 17.10 -18.58
N ASP A 119 -17.04 17.55 -18.95
CA ASP A 119 -16.50 18.88 -18.65
C ASP A 119 -16.61 19.28 -17.16
N GLY A 120 -16.44 18.30 -16.27
CA GLY A 120 -16.57 18.47 -14.82
C GLY A 120 -17.99 18.31 -14.27
N SER A 121 -19.01 18.22 -15.13
CA SER A 121 -20.41 17.94 -14.74
C SER A 121 -20.64 16.44 -14.63
N LYS A 122 -21.18 15.99 -13.49
CA LYS A 122 -21.39 14.56 -13.22
C LYS A 122 -22.79 14.11 -13.65
N HIS A 123 -22.84 12.96 -14.30
CA HIS A 123 -24.06 12.30 -14.74
C HIS A 123 -24.02 10.82 -14.33
N ASP A 124 -24.96 10.40 -13.49
CA ASP A 124 -25.04 9.02 -13.04
C ASP A 124 -25.78 8.15 -14.05
N TYR A 125 -25.30 6.92 -14.23
CA TYR A 125 -25.98 5.90 -15.02
C TYR A 125 -27.05 5.20 -14.17
N ASP A 126 -28.09 4.72 -14.84
CA ASP A 126 -29.00 3.76 -14.24
C ASP A 126 -28.27 2.49 -13.80
N SER A 127 -28.84 1.81 -12.80
CA SER A 127 -28.22 0.64 -12.18
C SER A 127 -27.94 -0.48 -13.20
N GLY A 128 -26.65 -0.71 -13.48
CA GLY A 128 -26.19 -1.75 -14.40
C GLY A 128 -26.16 -1.33 -15.87
N ALA A 129 -26.56 -0.09 -16.19
CA ALA A 129 -26.42 0.45 -17.53
C ALA A 129 -24.94 0.71 -17.86
N THR A 130 -24.57 0.51 -19.13
CA THR A 130 -23.24 0.79 -19.68
C THR A 130 -23.27 1.85 -20.78
N SER A 131 -24.45 2.42 -21.03
CA SER A 131 -24.71 3.49 -21.99
C SER A 131 -25.64 4.53 -21.37
N LEU A 132 -25.39 5.80 -21.64
CA LEU A 132 -26.20 6.92 -21.19
C LEU A 132 -26.31 7.93 -22.33
N GLU A 133 -27.52 8.40 -22.61
CA GLU A 133 -27.73 9.50 -23.55
C GLU A 133 -27.52 10.83 -22.82
N LEU A 134 -26.73 11.71 -23.42
CA LEU A 134 -26.39 13.02 -22.89
C LEU A 134 -26.60 14.08 -23.96
N ILE A 135 -26.76 15.33 -23.51
CA ILE A 135 -26.87 16.49 -24.36
C ILE A 135 -25.70 17.42 -24.03
N THR A 136 -25.04 17.95 -25.05
CA THR A 136 -23.97 18.94 -24.91
C THR A 136 -24.09 20.05 -25.95
N THR A 137 -23.48 21.19 -25.69
CA THR A 137 -23.39 22.30 -26.65
C THR A 137 -22.43 21.96 -27.80
N PRO A 138 -22.43 22.70 -28.92
CA PRO A 138 -21.34 22.59 -29.90
C PRO A 138 -19.99 22.98 -29.30
N GLY A 139 -18.92 22.27 -29.68
CA GLY A 139 -17.58 22.55 -29.17
C GLY A 139 -16.72 21.31 -28.96
N GLU A 140 -15.57 21.50 -28.32
CA GLU A 140 -14.72 20.44 -27.77
C GLU A 140 -15.23 20.06 -26.37
N HIS A 141 -15.33 18.76 -26.11
CA HIS A 141 -15.78 18.21 -24.84
C HIS A 141 -14.85 17.13 -24.34
N LYS A 142 -14.69 17.06 -23.03
CA LYS A 142 -13.90 16.02 -22.36
C LYS A 142 -14.80 15.19 -21.47
N VAL A 143 -14.69 13.88 -21.62
CA VAL A 143 -15.53 12.94 -20.89
C VAL A 143 -14.72 11.81 -20.27
N ARG A 144 -15.12 11.39 -19.07
CA ARG A 144 -14.53 10.27 -18.34
C ARG A 144 -15.60 9.48 -17.63
N VAL A 145 -15.43 8.16 -17.52
CA VAL A 145 -16.33 7.29 -16.77
C VAL A 145 -15.63 6.74 -15.53
N THR A 146 -16.31 6.82 -14.39
CA THR A 146 -15.88 6.24 -13.11
C THR A 146 -16.86 5.16 -12.67
N LEU A 147 -16.32 4.00 -12.30
CA LEU A 147 -17.09 2.90 -11.73
C LEU A 147 -16.92 2.85 -10.22
N LEU A 148 -18.04 2.77 -9.51
CA LEU A 148 -18.15 2.82 -8.06
C LEU A 148 -18.71 1.49 -7.52
N ASP A 149 -18.25 1.08 -6.35
CA ASP A 149 -18.82 -0.05 -5.60
C ASP A 149 -20.16 0.34 -4.96
N ASN A 150 -20.87 -0.63 -4.42
CA ASN A 150 -22.10 -0.43 -3.65
C ASN A 150 -21.93 0.53 -2.45
N LYS A 151 -20.70 0.70 -1.95
CA LYS A 151 -20.32 1.65 -0.89
C LYS A 151 -19.90 3.04 -1.41
N GLY A 152 -19.98 3.28 -2.73
CA GLY A 152 -19.54 4.54 -3.35
C GLY A 152 -18.02 4.67 -3.50
N LYS A 153 -17.26 3.59 -3.33
CA LYS A 153 -15.80 3.59 -3.52
C LYS A 153 -15.44 3.41 -4.99
N VAL A 154 -14.52 4.22 -5.51
CA VAL A 154 -14.00 4.07 -6.88
C VAL A 154 -13.31 2.72 -7.04
N ILE A 155 -13.76 1.94 -8.03
CA ILE A 155 -13.20 0.64 -8.42
C ILE A 155 -12.28 0.79 -9.63
N ALA A 156 -12.73 1.54 -10.63
CA ALA A 156 -11.99 1.78 -11.86
C ALA A 156 -12.40 3.13 -12.46
N THR A 157 -11.50 3.71 -13.24
CA THR A 157 -11.74 4.96 -13.95
C THR A 157 -11.16 4.83 -15.35
N SER A 158 -11.88 5.30 -16.36
CA SER A 158 -11.42 5.27 -17.75
C SER A 158 -10.32 6.29 -17.98
N ASP A 159 -9.71 6.30 -19.16
CA ASP A 159 -8.99 7.49 -19.61
C ASP A 159 -9.99 8.63 -19.92
N THR A 160 -9.49 9.87 -19.91
CA THR A 160 -10.27 11.02 -20.36
C THR A 160 -10.25 11.04 -21.88
N LEU A 161 -11.42 11.06 -22.49
CA LEU A 161 -11.63 11.06 -23.93
C LEU A 161 -12.08 12.45 -24.37
N THR A 162 -11.55 12.93 -25.51
CA THR A 162 -11.96 14.21 -26.08
C THR A 162 -12.82 13.94 -27.31
N PHE A 163 -13.93 14.65 -27.48
CA PHE A 163 -14.76 14.58 -28.68
C PHE A 163 -15.27 15.97 -29.05
N TYR A 164 -15.82 16.11 -30.25
CA TYR A 164 -16.33 17.36 -30.77
C TYR A 164 -17.81 17.25 -31.12
N MET A 165 -18.61 18.24 -30.74
CA MET A 165 -20.02 18.36 -31.11
C MET A 165 -20.21 19.48 -32.13
N ARG A 166 -21.00 19.23 -33.18
CA ARG A 166 -21.35 20.20 -34.21
C ARG A 166 -22.83 20.12 -34.56
N HIS A 167 -23.43 21.26 -34.89
CA HIS A 167 -24.74 21.27 -35.53
C HIS A 167 -24.59 21.01 -37.02
N PRO A 168 -25.53 20.27 -37.65
CA PRO A 168 -25.57 20.18 -39.10
C PRO A 168 -25.73 21.58 -39.71
N GLY A 169 -24.81 21.94 -40.60
CA GLY A 169 -24.89 23.22 -41.30
C GLY A 169 -26.10 23.22 -42.24
N ASN A 170 -26.96 24.23 -42.14
CA ASN A 170 -28.00 24.48 -43.13
C ASN A 170 -27.37 24.94 -44.44
N SER A 171 -26.89 24.02 -45.26
CA SER A 171 -26.70 24.27 -46.70
C SER A 171 -28.01 23.94 -47.44
N ALA A 172 -29.03 24.76 -47.20
CA ALA A 172 -30.16 24.82 -48.13
C ALA A 172 -29.70 25.65 -49.35
N PRO A 173 -29.78 25.14 -50.60
CA PRO A 173 -29.53 25.96 -51.77
C PRO A 173 -30.51 27.14 -51.76
N LYS A 174 -30.00 28.37 -51.93
CA LYS A 174 -30.86 29.53 -52.17
C LYS A 174 -31.68 29.25 -53.44
N PRO A 175 -33.02 29.30 -53.42
CA PRO A 175 -33.77 29.31 -54.66
C PRO A 175 -33.40 30.58 -55.43
N PHE A 176 -32.84 30.40 -56.62
CA PHE A 176 -32.74 31.48 -57.59
C PHE A 176 -34.16 31.78 -58.07
N PHE A 177 -34.70 32.92 -57.66
CA PHE A 177 -35.86 33.55 -58.29
C PHE A 177 -35.39 34.60 -59.28
#